data_AF-A0A524HP55-F1
#
_entry.id   AF-A0A524HP55-F1
#
_cell.length_a   1.000
_cell.length_b   1.000
_cell.length_c   1.000
_cell.angle_alpha   90.00
_cell.angle_beta   90.00
_cell.angle_gamma   90.00
#
_symmetry.space_group_name_H-M   'P 1'
#
loop_
_entity.id
_entity.type
_entity.pdbx_description
1 polymer ?
#
loop_
_entity_poly.entity_id
_entity_poly.type
_entity_poly.pdbx_seq_one_letter_code
_entity_poly.pdbx_strand_id
1 'polypeptide(L)'
;MTKTASARVLPPLPGLIAGGFVILGVLLWMFVAKGLLFVAGLGAFGPGILRELGWLRDQDEFQRRAAHRAGYHAYLIGGLVTVLIASWLQWRETTLEGSSEWIMLILIILWISWLFSALLAYWGARTAASRILMAFGSFWLVFVIAGILGESDSTADYLRGLLMGCLVVAPFFVLAWTAARWPRRTGAALLAVSALFFVLFTQGGADTVASKLLTAVILLVPLIASGVALLRDQGSGGATSDAWGEQEAAPEGAG
;
A
#
# COMPACT_ATOMS: atom_id res chain seq x y z
N MET A 1 32.24 0.73 21.74
CA MET A 1 30.83 0.66 21.29
C MET A 1 30.35 2.06 20.94
N THR A 2 30.56 2.48 19.69
CA THR A 2 30.10 3.76 19.16
C THR A 2 28.65 3.62 18.70
N LYS A 3 27.74 4.31 19.39
CA LYS A 3 26.35 4.45 19.00
C LYS A 3 26.34 5.24 17.68
N THR A 4 26.23 4.56 16.55
CA THR A 4 25.99 5.23 15.26
C THR A 4 24.64 5.94 15.38
N ALA A 5 24.69 7.27 15.39
CA ALA A 5 23.50 8.10 15.39
C ALA A 5 22.71 7.75 14.13
N SER A 6 21.53 7.16 14.32
CA SER A 6 20.61 6.83 13.23
C SER A 6 20.15 8.15 12.62
N ALA A 7 20.83 8.60 11.58
CA ALA A 7 20.43 9.78 10.81
C ALA A 7 18.99 9.55 10.36
N ARG A 8 18.07 10.44 10.75
CA ARG A 8 16.69 10.40 10.25
C ARG A 8 16.77 10.70 8.76
N VAL A 9 16.62 9.66 7.95
CA VAL A 9 16.47 9.81 6.50
C VAL A 9 15.13 10.48 6.27
N LEU A 10 15.15 11.80 6.06
CA LEU A 10 13.99 12.53 5.59
C LEU A 10 13.61 12.01 4.20
N PRO A 11 12.31 11.85 3.90
CA PRO A 11 11.89 11.46 2.57
C PRO A 11 12.38 12.51 1.55
N PRO A 12 12.84 12.09 0.37
CA PRO A 12 13.31 13.02 -0.65
C PRO A 12 12.18 13.98 -1.03
N LEU A 13 12.51 15.26 -1.18
CA LEU A 13 11.58 16.35 -1.48
C LEU A 13 10.65 16.07 -2.68
N PRO A 14 11.10 15.43 -3.79
CA PRO A 14 10.22 15.00 -4.87
C PRO A 14 9.11 14.04 -4.43
N GLY A 15 9.40 13.15 -3.47
CA GLY A 15 8.41 12.23 -2.91
C GLY A 15 7.36 12.92 -2.05
N LEU A 16 7.75 13.97 -1.31
CA LEU A 16 6.80 14.80 -0.54
C LEU A 16 5.86 15.57 -1.46
N ILE A 17 6.40 16.19 -2.53
CA ILE A 17 5.61 16.90 -3.53
C ILE A 17 4.62 15.94 -4.19
N ALA A 18 5.09 14.77 -4.62
CA ALA A 18 4.27 13.73 -5.22
C ALA A 18 3.11 13.30 -4.31
N GLY A 19 3.41 13.04 -3.04
CA GLY A 19 2.40 12.73 -2.03
C GLY A 19 1.35 13.84 -1.89
N GLY A 20 1.80 15.11 -1.89
CA GLY A 20 0.91 16.27 -1.89
C GLY A 20 -0.04 16.30 -3.09
N PHE A 21 0.46 16.04 -4.30
CA PHE A 21 -0.36 15.96 -5.52
C PHE A 21 -1.38 14.82 -5.47
N VAL A 22 -1.01 13.65 -4.93
CA VAL A 22 -1.95 12.53 -4.75
C VAL A 22 -3.08 12.93 -3.80
N ILE A 23 -2.75 13.46 -2.63
CA ILE A 23 -3.74 13.88 -1.62
C ILE A 23 -4.65 14.96 -2.22
N LEU A 24 -4.07 15.99 -2.84
CA LEU A 24 -4.80 17.08 -3.46
C LEU A 24 -5.74 16.57 -4.57
N GLY A 25 -5.26 15.70 -5.44
CA GLY A 25 -6.07 15.15 -6.53
C GLY A 25 -7.25 14.31 -6.03
N VAL A 26 -7.06 13.54 -4.96
CA VAL A 26 -8.16 12.79 -4.31
C VAL A 26 -9.18 13.74 -3.69
N LEU A 27 -8.74 14.78 -2.97
CA LEU A 27 -9.66 15.76 -2.38
C LEU A 27 -10.44 16.52 -3.47
N LEU A 28 -9.77 16.97 -4.52
CA LEU A 28 -10.41 17.65 -5.65
C LEU A 28 -11.42 16.75 -6.37
N TRP A 29 -11.11 15.46 -6.52
CA TRP A 29 -12.02 14.47 -7.07
C TRP A 29 -13.29 14.31 -6.21
N MET A 30 -13.13 14.27 -4.89
CA MET A 30 -14.25 14.12 -3.96
C MET A 30 -15.14 15.36 -3.86
N PHE A 31 -14.55 16.56 -3.86
CA PHE A 31 -15.27 17.79 -3.50
C PHE A 31 -15.57 18.74 -4.66
N VAL A 32 -14.83 18.67 -5.77
CA VAL A 32 -14.92 19.67 -6.84
C VAL A 32 -15.41 19.07 -8.15
N ALA A 33 -14.65 18.16 -8.75
CA ALA A 33 -15.01 17.58 -10.03
C ALA A 33 -14.35 16.21 -10.22
N LYS A 34 -15.14 15.24 -10.68
CA LYS A 34 -14.69 13.86 -10.90
C LYS A 34 -13.53 13.74 -11.92
N GLY A 35 -13.38 14.70 -12.84
CA GLY A 35 -12.26 14.72 -13.79
C GLY A 35 -10.90 15.06 -13.16
N LEU A 36 -10.86 15.58 -11.94
CA LEU A 36 -9.62 16.00 -11.29
C LEU A 36 -8.80 14.84 -10.71
N LEU A 37 -9.28 13.60 -10.86
CA LEU A 37 -8.52 12.38 -10.54
C LEU A 37 -7.18 12.29 -11.29
N PHE A 38 -7.08 12.92 -12.46
CA PHE A 38 -5.84 13.02 -13.22
C PHE A 38 -4.70 13.68 -12.40
N VAL A 39 -5.01 14.62 -11.50
CA VAL A 39 -4.04 15.27 -10.62
C VAL A 39 -3.43 14.25 -9.66
N ALA A 40 -4.24 13.33 -9.14
CA ALA A 40 -3.75 12.24 -8.31
C ALA A 40 -2.87 11.28 -9.13
N GLY A 41 -3.24 11.02 -10.39
CA GLY A 41 -2.41 10.31 -11.35
C GLY A 41 -1.04 10.96 -11.55
N LEU A 42 -1.00 12.27 -11.80
CA LEU A 42 0.26 13.00 -11.92
C LEU A 42 1.12 12.92 -10.66
N GLY A 43 0.52 12.98 -9.47
CA GLY A 43 1.25 12.78 -8.22
C GLY A 43 1.86 11.39 -8.10
N ALA A 44 1.09 10.34 -8.43
CA ALA A 44 1.52 8.95 -8.32
C ALA A 44 2.59 8.57 -9.36
N PHE A 45 2.42 9.00 -10.61
CA PHE A 45 3.27 8.61 -11.74
C PHE A 45 4.36 9.63 -12.08
N GLY A 46 4.16 10.91 -11.73
CA GLY A 46 5.03 12.02 -12.08
C GLY A 46 6.50 11.81 -11.68
N PRO A 47 6.81 11.45 -10.42
CA PRO A 47 8.20 11.18 -10.03
C PRO A 47 8.84 10.07 -10.84
N GLY A 48 8.06 9.06 -11.21
CA GLY A 48 8.55 7.95 -12.02
C GLY A 48 8.88 8.35 -13.44
N ILE A 49 8.02 9.15 -14.07
CA ILE A 49 8.24 9.72 -15.40
C ILE A 49 9.44 10.67 -15.38
N LEU A 50 9.55 11.53 -14.37
CA LEU A 50 10.65 12.49 -14.21
C LEU A 50 12.02 11.80 -14.02
N ARG A 51 12.05 10.65 -13.34
CA ARG A 51 13.25 9.80 -13.25
C ARG A 51 13.61 9.18 -14.60
N GLU A 52 12.62 8.71 -15.35
CA GLU A 52 12.85 8.09 -16.65
C GLU A 52 13.36 9.09 -17.69
N LEU A 53 12.86 10.32 -17.63
CA LEU A 53 13.37 11.43 -18.44
C LEU A 53 14.77 11.90 -18.01
N GLY A 54 15.34 11.33 -16.94
CA GLY A 54 16.65 11.68 -16.42
C GLY A 54 16.71 13.03 -15.70
N TRP A 55 15.56 13.67 -15.43
CA TRP A 55 15.48 14.93 -14.69
C TRP A 55 15.68 14.73 -13.19
N LEU A 56 15.32 13.56 -12.65
CA LEU A 56 15.61 13.16 -11.27
C LEU A 56 16.72 12.10 -11.26
N ARG A 57 17.90 12.49 -10.79
CA ARG A 57 19.04 11.58 -10.53
C ARG A 57 19.17 11.28 -9.03
N ASP A 58 18.10 10.81 -8.42
CA ASP A 58 18.04 10.51 -6.98
C ASP A 58 18.23 9.02 -6.64
N GLN A 59 18.37 8.15 -7.64
CA GLN A 59 18.51 6.70 -7.44
C GLN A 59 19.93 6.21 -7.64
N ASP A 60 20.42 5.46 -6.64
CA ASP A 60 21.65 4.69 -6.76
C ASP A 60 21.49 3.58 -7.82
N GLU A 61 22.60 3.20 -8.44
CA GLU A 61 22.63 2.20 -9.52
C GLU A 61 21.97 0.85 -9.13
N PHE A 62 21.97 0.52 -7.84
CA PHE A 62 21.29 -0.66 -7.29
C PHE A 62 19.76 -0.54 -7.30
N GLN A 63 19.20 0.63 -6.99
CA GLN A 63 17.75 0.87 -7.09
C GLN A 63 17.31 0.86 -8.55
N ARG A 64 18.14 1.43 -9.44
CA ARG A 64 17.91 1.44 -10.87
C ARG A 64 17.88 0.03 -11.45
N ARG A 65 18.81 -0.85 -11.08
CA ARG A 65 18.85 -2.25 -11.54
C ARG A 65 17.75 -3.13 -10.92
N ALA A 66 17.31 -2.84 -9.69
CA ALA A 66 16.17 -3.51 -9.06
C ALA A 66 14.83 -3.12 -9.71
N ALA A 67 14.65 -1.84 -10.06
CA ALA A 67 13.47 -1.34 -10.77
C ALA A 67 13.41 -1.82 -12.23
N HIS A 68 14.57 -2.07 -12.86
CA HIS A 68 14.67 -2.48 -14.27
C HIS A 68 14.25 -3.93 -14.56
N ARG A 69 14.02 -4.78 -13.54
CA ARG A 69 13.47 -6.13 -13.76
C ARG A 69 11.95 -6.06 -14.02
N ALA A 70 11.61 -5.64 -15.23
CA ALA A 70 10.36 -5.84 -15.99
C ALA A 70 9.04 -5.25 -15.45
N GLY A 71 8.87 -5.02 -14.15
CA GLY A 71 7.59 -4.57 -13.59
C GLY A 71 7.31 -3.07 -13.77
N TYR A 72 8.34 -2.23 -13.68
CA TYR A 72 8.17 -0.79 -13.46
C TYR A 72 7.61 -0.02 -14.66
N HIS A 73 8.09 -0.29 -15.89
CA HIS A 73 7.61 0.41 -17.09
C HIS A 73 6.20 -0.02 -17.52
N ALA A 74 5.93 -1.33 -17.51
CA ALA A 74 4.60 -1.85 -17.78
C ALA A 74 3.57 -1.32 -16.76
N TYR A 75 4.01 -1.17 -15.51
CA TYR A 75 3.23 -0.58 -14.44
C TYR A 75 2.99 0.94 -14.62
N LEU A 76 4.03 1.73 -14.94
CA LEU A 76 3.87 3.18 -15.16
C LEU A 76 2.95 3.47 -16.35
N ILE A 77 3.16 2.76 -17.47
CA ILE A 77 2.37 2.94 -18.69
C ILE A 77 0.95 2.44 -18.45
N GLY A 78 0.78 1.22 -17.93
CA GLY A 78 -0.53 0.65 -17.64
C GLY A 78 -1.32 1.49 -16.64
N GLY A 79 -0.64 2.02 -15.62
CA GLY A 79 -1.28 2.83 -14.60
C GLY A 79 -1.66 4.22 -15.06
N LEU A 80 -0.78 4.89 -15.80
CA LEU A 80 -1.08 6.17 -16.41
C LEU A 80 -2.24 6.05 -17.41
N VAL A 81 -2.19 5.05 -18.29
CA VAL A 81 -3.25 4.79 -19.28
C VAL A 81 -4.59 4.51 -18.58
N THR A 82 -4.57 3.71 -17.51
CA THR A 82 -5.78 3.42 -16.72
C THR A 82 -6.35 4.67 -16.09
N VAL A 83 -5.54 5.52 -15.45
CA VAL A 83 -6.03 6.77 -14.85
C VAL A 83 -6.55 7.74 -15.92
N LEU A 84 -5.90 7.81 -17.08
CA LEU A 84 -6.37 8.65 -18.19
C LEU A 84 -7.70 8.16 -18.76
N ILE A 85 -7.84 6.84 -18.99
CA ILE A 85 -9.09 6.23 -19.44
C ILE A 85 -10.19 6.43 -18.40
N ALA A 86 -9.90 6.17 -17.13
CA ALA A 86 -10.85 6.39 -16.03
C ALA A 86 -11.30 7.84 -15.95
N SER A 87 -10.36 8.79 -15.99
CA SER A 87 -10.66 10.23 -15.95
C SER A 87 -11.46 10.66 -17.18
N TRP A 88 -11.15 10.14 -18.37
CA TRP A 88 -11.87 10.44 -19.60
C TRP A 88 -13.30 9.89 -19.60
N LEU A 89 -13.49 8.64 -19.17
CA LEU A 89 -14.82 8.03 -19.01
C LEU A 89 -15.65 8.80 -17.99
N GLN A 90 -15.05 9.15 -16.85
CA GLN A 90 -15.73 9.89 -15.78
C GLN A 90 -16.02 11.35 -16.14
N TRP A 91 -15.24 11.95 -17.04
CA TRP A 91 -15.51 13.26 -17.63
C TRP A 91 -16.66 13.21 -18.64
N ARG A 92 -16.79 12.10 -19.38
CA ARG A 92 -17.76 11.95 -20.48
C ARG A 92 -19.15 11.52 -20.01
N GLU A 93 -19.24 10.83 -18.87
CA GLU A 93 -20.50 10.23 -18.40
C GLU A 93 -21.09 10.95 -17.19
N THR A 94 -22.18 11.69 -17.43
CA THR A 94 -23.17 12.04 -16.41
C THR A 94 -24.25 10.97 -16.22
N THR A 95 -24.20 9.81 -16.91
CA THR A 95 -25.38 8.89 -16.97
C THR A 95 -25.15 7.37 -17.05
N LEU A 96 -23.94 6.82 -16.93
CA LEU A 96 -23.78 5.34 -16.88
C LEU A 96 -23.78 4.82 -15.43
N GLU A 97 -24.98 4.50 -14.92
CA GLU A 97 -25.23 3.98 -13.57
C GLU A 97 -24.58 2.61 -13.24
N GLY A 98 -23.73 2.05 -14.12
CA GLY A 98 -23.01 0.80 -13.86
C GLY A 98 -21.52 0.78 -14.26
N SER A 99 -21.02 1.78 -14.97
CA SER A 99 -19.61 1.83 -15.43
C SER A 99 -18.65 2.25 -14.31
N SER A 100 -19.13 3.04 -13.34
CA SER A 100 -18.30 3.62 -12.29
C SER A 100 -17.69 2.60 -11.34
N GLU A 101 -18.39 1.51 -11.04
CA GLU A 101 -17.90 0.46 -10.13
C GLU A 101 -16.70 -0.29 -10.72
N TRP A 102 -16.75 -0.62 -12.00
CA TRP A 102 -15.68 -1.32 -12.71
C TRP A 102 -14.45 -0.43 -12.90
N ILE A 103 -14.66 0.85 -13.22
CA ILE A 103 -13.57 1.83 -13.32
C ILE A 103 -12.87 1.98 -11.97
N MET A 104 -13.64 2.12 -10.88
CA MET A 104 -13.06 2.15 -9.53
C MET A 104 -12.30 0.88 -9.19
N LEU A 105 -12.85 -0.30 -9.50
CA LEU A 105 -12.20 -1.58 -9.27
C LEU A 105 -10.83 -1.65 -9.96
N ILE A 106 -10.78 -1.33 -11.25
CA ILE A 106 -9.54 -1.34 -12.03
C ILE A 106 -8.53 -0.34 -11.44
N LEU A 107 -8.98 0.86 -11.10
CA LEU A 107 -8.12 1.90 -10.54
C LEU A 107 -7.55 1.49 -9.17
N ILE A 108 -8.36 0.86 -8.34
CA ILE A 108 -7.96 0.31 -7.04
C ILE A 108 -6.97 -0.83 -7.20
N ILE A 109 -7.21 -1.81 -8.09
CA ILE A 109 -6.29 -2.93 -8.33
C ILE A 109 -4.91 -2.39 -8.71
N LEU A 110 -4.90 -1.44 -9.64
CA LEU A 110 -3.69 -0.79 -10.12
C LEU A 110 -2.98 -0.01 -8.99
N TRP A 111 -3.73 0.73 -8.18
CA TRP A 111 -3.17 1.53 -7.08
C TRP A 111 -2.65 0.67 -5.94
N ILE A 112 -3.33 -0.42 -5.60
CA ILE A 112 -2.86 -1.42 -4.64
C ILE A 112 -1.58 -2.08 -5.17
N SER A 113 -1.57 -2.52 -6.43
CA SER A 113 -0.39 -3.14 -7.05
C SER A 113 0.83 -2.21 -7.00
N TRP A 114 0.62 -0.91 -7.20
CA TRP A 114 1.65 0.11 -7.03
C TRP A 114 2.18 0.20 -5.61
N LEU A 115 1.26 0.35 -4.65
CA LEU A 115 1.58 0.55 -3.25
C LEU A 115 2.42 -0.62 -2.75
N PHE A 116 2.06 -1.84 -3.14
CA PHE A 116 2.84 -3.03 -2.86
C PHE A 116 4.20 -3.01 -3.54
N SER A 117 4.28 -2.68 -4.82
CA SER A 117 5.56 -2.59 -5.55
C SER A 117 6.52 -1.56 -4.93
N ALA A 118 6.01 -0.38 -4.58
CA ALA A 118 6.81 0.71 -4.01
C ALA A 118 7.28 0.39 -2.59
N LEU A 119 6.40 -0.18 -1.75
CA LEU A 119 6.73 -0.49 -0.36
C LEU A 119 7.69 -1.68 -0.25
N LEU A 120 7.50 -2.73 -1.05
CA LEU A 120 8.38 -3.90 -1.04
C LEU A 120 9.77 -3.57 -1.58
N ALA A 121 9.88 -2.72 -2.60
CA ALA A 121 11.17 -2.36 -3.18
C ALA A 121 12.05 -1.52 -2.24
N TYR A 122 11.46 -0.65 -1.42
CA TYR A 122 12.24 0.31 -0.62
C TYR A 122 12.42 -0.13 0.84
N TRP A 123 11.43 -0.77 1.48
CA TRP A 123 11.40 -0.85 2.97
C TRP A 123 11.71 -2.27 3.49
N GLY A 124 11.79 -3.26 2.61
CA GLY A 124 11.83 -4.68 2.98
C GLY A 124 10.46 -5.21 3.40
N ALA A 125 10.21 -6.51 3.22
CA ALA A 125 8.89 -7.12 3.40
C ALA A 125 8.29 -6.88 4.78
N ARG A 126 9.11 -6.99 5.83
CA ARG A 126 8.68 -6.80 7.22
C ARG A 126 8.22 -5.39 7.53
N THR A 127 9.03 -4.40 7.16
CA THR A 127 8.72 -2.98 7.42
C THR A 127 7.53 -2.53 6.56
N ALA A 128 7.50 -2.96 5.29
CA ALA A 128 6.40 -2.70 4.38
C ALA A 128 5.07 -3.21 4.95
N ALA A 129 4.97 -4.50 5.30
CA ALA A 129 3.75 -5.09 5.86
C ALA A 129 3.29 -4.36 7.13
N SER A 130 4.23 -4.03 8.04
CA SER A 130 3.90 -3.30 9.26
C SER A 130 3.33 -1.90 8.97
N ARG A 131 3.93 -1.14 8.04
CA ARG A 131 3.45 0.21 7.72
C ARG A 131 2.13 0.18 6.95
N ILE A 132 1.91 -0.82 6.07
CA ILE A 132 0.62 -1.03 5.40
C ILE A 132 -0.47 -1.27 6.44
N LEU A 133 -0.25 -2.18 7.40
CA LEU A 133 -1.21 -2.48 8.45
C LEU A 133 -1.49 -1.28 9.35
N MET A 134 -0.48 -0.47 9.68
CA MET A 134 -0.70 0.79 10.41
C MET A 134 -1.50 1.81 9.61
N ALA A 135 -1.17 2.01 8.32
CA ALA A 135 -1.89 2.94 7.47
C ALA A 135 -3.35 2.52 7.31
N PHE A 136 -3.58 1.22 7.11
CA PHE A 136 -4.91 0.64 6.97
C PHE A 136 -5.72 0.75 8.27
N GLY A 137 -5.11 0.41 9.42
CA GLY A 137 -5.74 0.58 10.73
C GLY A 137 -6.10 2.04 11.02
N SER A 138 -5.18 2.97 10.74
CA SER A 138 -5.43 4.42 10.90
C SER A 138 -6.52 4.93 9.97
N PHE A 139 -6.56 4.46 8.71
CA PHE A 139 -7.62 4.80 7.77
C PHE A 139 -8.98 4.36 8.29
N TRP A 140 -9.11 3.10 8.73
CA TRP A 140 -10.37 2.61 9.32
C TRP A 140 -10.74 3.33 10.61
N LEU A 141 -9.76 3.72 11.43
CA LEU A 141 -10.02 4.50 12.64
C LEU A 141 -10.69 5.84 12.32
N VAL A 142 -10.26 6.53 11.26
CA VAL A 142 -10.88 7.78 10.80
C VAL A 142 -12.34 7.55 10.41
N PHE A 143 -12.63 6.48 9.66
CA PHE A 143 -14.00 6.14 9.26
C PHE A 143 -14.88 5.78 10.45
N VAL A 144 -14.36 5.01 11.40
CA VAL A 144 -15.05 4.69 12.65
C VAL A 144 -15.41 5.97 13.41
N ILE A 145 -14.44 6.88 13.61
CA ILE A 145 -14.67 8.14 14.31
C ILE A 145 -15.70 8.99 13.56
N ALA A 146 -15.57 9.12 12.24
CA ALA A 146 -16.50 9.88 11.41
C ALA A 146 -17.93 9.30 11.48
N GLY A 147 -18.07 7.97 11.44
CA GLY A 147 -19.37 7.29 11.56
C GLY A 147 -20.01 7.55 12.91
N ILE A 148 -19.25 7.42 14.00
CA ILE A 148 -19.77 7.70 15.36
C ILE A 148 -20.22 9.16 15.48
N LEU A 149 -19.45 10.11 14.94
CA LEU A 149 -19.79 11.54 15.00
C LEU A 149 -21.04 11.90 14.19
N GLY A 150 -21.37 11.13 13.15
CA GLY A 150 -22.55 11.38 12.31
C GLY A 150 -23.87 10.84 12.87
N GLU A 151 -23.81 9.84 13.76
CA GLU A 151 -24.97 9.03 14.15
C GLU A 151 -25.27 9.03 15.66
N SER A 152 -24.39 9.61 16.50
CA SER A 152 -24.57 9.54 17.95
C SER A 152 -25.51 10.63 18.50
N ASP A 153 -26.76 10.25 18.76
CA ASP A 153 -27.72 11.10 19.49
C ASP A 153 -27.56 11.02 21.02
N SER A 154 -26.90 9.96 21.53
CA SER A 154 -26.70 9.73 22.97
C SER A 154 -25.26 9.35 23.32
N THR A 155 -24.85 9.65 24.55
CA THR A 155 -23.51 9.28 25.08
C THR A 155 -23.32 7.76 25.15
N ALA A 156 -24.38 7.00 25.38
CA ALA A 156 -24.33 5.54 25.43
C ALA A 156 -24.05 4.95 24.03
N ASP A 157 -24.69 5.49 23.00
CA ASP A 157 -24.47 5.08 21.61
C ASP A 157 -23.07 5.45 21.13
N TYR A 158 -22.57 6.62 21.54
CA TYR A 158 -21.20 7.03 21.29
C TYR A 158 -20.18 6.02 21.85
N LEU A 159 -20.30 5.65 23.14
CA LEU A 159 -19.39 4.70 23.78
C LEU A 159 -19.47 3.31 23.15
N ARG A 160 -20.68 2.86 22.82
CA ARG A 160 -20.90 1.56 22.15
C ARG A 160 -20.28 1.55 20.76
N GLY A 161 -20.49 2.61 19.97
CA GLY A 161 -19.90 2.79 18.66
C GLY A 161 -18.38 2.80 18.73
N LEU A 162 -17.80 3.49 19.71
CA LEU A 162 -16.36 3.55 19.92
C LEU A 162 -15.79 2.18 20.29
N LEU A 163 -16.45 1.43 21.16
CA LEU A 163 -16.00 0.08 21.54
C LEU A 163 -16.05 -0.88 20.36
N MET A 164 -17.15 -0.90 19.60
CA MET A 164 -17.28 -1.72 18.39
C MET A 164 -16.25 -1.33 17.33
N GLY A 165 -16.06 -0.02 17.13
CA GLY A 165 -15.08 0.52 16.21
C GLY A 165 -13.64 0.17 16.58
N CYS A 166 -13.28 0.29 17.86
CA CYS A 166 -11.98 -0.16 18.38
C CYS A 166 -11.77 -1.67 18.16
N LEU A 167 -12.82 -2.49 18.29
CA LEU A 167 -12.74 -3.93 18.05
C LEU A 167 -12.38 -4.26 16.60
N VAL A 168 -12.87 -3.46 15.64
CA VAL A 168 -12.56 -3.60 14.21
C VAL A 168 -11.13 -3.15 13.90
N VAL A 169 -10.69 -2.05 14.52
CA VAL A 169 -9.41 -1.41 14.19
C VAL A 169 -8.22 -2.02 14.94
N ALA A 170 -8.39 -2.40 16.20
CA ALA A 170 -7.31 -2.91 17.06
C ALA A 170 -6.54 -4.10 16.45
N PRO A 171 -7.19 -5.08 15.78
CA PRO A 171 -6.49 -6.18 15.12
C PRO A 171 -5.43 -5.71 14.12
N PHE A 172 -5.65 -4.62 13.38
CA PHE A 172 -4.68 -4.09 12.42
C PHE A 172 -3.43 -3.56 13.11
N PHE A 173 -3.57 -2.83 14.22
CA PHE A 173 -2.43 -2.32 14.99
C PHE A 173 -1.67 -3.45 15.70
N VAL A 174 -2.39 -4.42 16.25
CA VAL A 174 -1.78 -5.62 16.85
C VAL A 174 -0.97 -6.37 15.78
N LEU A 175 -1.56 -6.64 14.61
CA LEU A 175 -0.87 -7.31 13.51
C LEU A 175 0.32 -6.50 12.98
N ALA A 176 0.21 -5.17 12.91
CA ALA A 176 1.32 -4.30 12.51
C ALA A 176 2.50 -4.42 13.50
N TRP A 177 2.20 -4.45 14.78
CA TRP A 177 3.18 -4.59 15.86
C TRP A 177 3.78 -6.00 15.91
N THR A 178 2.97 -7.05 15.72
CA THR A 178 3.46 -8.43 15.68
C THR A 178 4.23 -8.74 14.41
N ALA A 179 3.92 -8.11 13.27
CA ALA A 179 4.71 -8.26 12.04
C ALA A 179 6.17 -7.85 12.29
N ALA A 180 6.37 -6.80 13.11
CA ALA A 180 7.68 -6.33 13.53
C ALA A 180 8.36 -7.21 14.58
N ARG A 181 7.72 -8.22 15.19
CA ARG A 181 8.34 -9.13 16.18
C ARG A 181 8.39 -10.59 15.73
N TRP A 182 7.29 -11.08 15.16
CA TRP A 182 7.10 -12.46 14.72
C TRP A 182 6.50 -12.48 13.30
N PRO A 183 7.31 -12.16 12.27
CA PRO A 183 6.82 -12.03 10.89
C PRO A 183 6.12 -13.30 10.40
N ARG A 184 6.65 -14.50 10.71
CA ARG A 184 6.06 -15.78 10.28
C ARG A 184 4.66 -16.03 10.84
N ARG A 185 4.52 -15.89 12.16
CA ARG A 185 3.23 -16.12 12.85
C ARG A 185 2.20 -15.10 12.39
N THR A 186 2.64 -13.85 12.21
CA THR A 186 1.78 -12.78 11.69
C THR A 186 1.38 -13.04 10.24
N GLY A 187 2.30 -13.48 9.38
CA GLY A 187 2.00 -13.82 7.99
C GLY A 187 1.00 -14.96 7.87
N ALA A 188 1.19 -16.04 8.66
CA ALA A 188 0.24 -17.13 8.74
C ALA A 188 -1.14 -16.69 9.27
N ALA A 189 -1.17 -15.85 10.31
CA ALA A 189 -2.40 -15.30 10.85
C ALA A 189 -3.14 -14.43 9.81
N LEU A 190 -2.41 -13.59 9.05
CA LEU A 190 -2.99 -12.79 7.98
C LEU A 190 -3.63 -13.65 6.88
N LEU A 191 -2.97 -14.74 6.47
CA LEU A 191 -3.55 -15.67 5.50
C LEU A 191 -4.78 -16.39 6.04
N ALA A 192 -4.74 -16.83 7.30
CA ALA A 192 -5.88 -17.47 7.96
C ALA A 192 -7.08 -16.52 8.08
N VAL A 193 -6.85 -15.27 8.49
CA VAL A 193 -7.87 -14.23 8.57
C VAL A 193 -8.41 -13.88 7.19
N SER A 194 -7.55 -13.82 6.16
CA SER A 194 -7.99 -13.59 4.78
C SER A 194 -8.88 -14.72 4.28
N ALA A 195 -8.49 -15.98 4.53
CA ALA A 195 -9.30 -17.13 4.15
C ALA A 195 -10.65 -17.14 4.88
N LEU A 196 -10.65 -16.86 6.18
CA LEU A 196 -11.88 -16.73 6.97
C LEU A 196 -12.78 -15.61 6.44
N PHE A 197 -12.21 -14.43 6.19
CA PHE A 197 -12.93 -13.30 5.62
C PHE A 197 -13.55 -13.67 4.27
N PHE A 198 -12.81 -14.32 3.38
CA PHE A 198 -13.32 -14.76 2.10
C PHE A 198 -14.51 -15.72 2.24
N VAL A 199 -14.45 -16.68 3.16
CA VAL A 199 -15.56 -17.62 3.43
C VAL A 199 -16.80 -16.87 3.96
N LEU A 200 -16.62 -16.01 4.97
CA LEU A 200 -17.73 -15.24 5.53
C LEU A 200 -18.33 -14.28 4.50
N PHE A 201 -17.48 -13.66 3.69
CA PHE A 201 -17.87 -12.68 2.68
C PHE A 201 -18.64 -13.30 1.52
N THR A 202 -18.25 -14.50 1.07
CA THR A 202 -18.99 -15.22 0.02
C THR A 202 -20.37 -15.70 0.47
N GLN A 203 -20.56 -15.93 1.77
CA GLN A 203 -21.86 -16.25 2.37
C GLN A 203 -22.75 -15.01 2.58
N GLY A 204 -22.18 -13.80 2.58
CA GLY A 204 -22.91 -12.54 2.73
C GLY A 204 -23.75 -12.18 1.49
N GLY A 205 -25.00 -11.77 1.71
CA GLY A 205 -25.95 -11.36 0.68
C GLY A 205 -25.70 -9.94 0.14
N ALA A 206 -24.48 -9.57 -0.25
CA ALA A 206 -24.24 -8.28 -0.88
C ALA A 206 -24.93 -8.19 -2.26
N ASP A 207 -25.43 -7.00 -2.58
CA ASP A 207 -26.44 -6.76 -3.62
C ASP A 207 -25.92 -6.92 -5.07
N THR A 208 -24.61 -6.85 -5.31
CA THR A 208 -24.01 -7.02 -6.66
C THR A 208 -22.70 -7.82 -6.65
N VAL A 209 -22.40 -8.55 -7.74
CA VAL A 209 -21.12 -9.26 -7.91
C VAL A 209 -19.93 -8.29 -7.96
N ALA A 210 -20.13 -7.11 -8.56
CA ALA A 210 -19.10 -6.08 -8.67
C ALA A 210 -18.69 -5.52 -7.31
N SER A 211 -19.65 -5.18 -6.44
CA SER A 211 -19.36 -4.76 -5.06
C SER A 211 -18.65 -5.85 -4.28
N LYS A 212 -19.04 -7.13 -4.45
CA LYS A 212 -18.34 -8.27 -3.86
C LYS A 212 -16.87 -8.34 -4.29
N LEU A 213 -16.61 -8.25 -5.59
CA LEU A 213 -15.25 -8.27 -6.12
C LEU A 213 -14.44 -7.06 -5.65
N LEU A 214 -15.05 -5.87 -5.60
CA LEU A 214 -14.43 -4.65 -5.13
C LEU A 214 -13.99 -4.77 -3.67
N THR A 215 -14.89 -5.16 -2.78
CA THR A 215 -14.57 -5.34 -1.36
C THR A 215 -13.54 -6.45 -1.17
N ALA A 216 -13.68 -7.57 -1.89
CA ALA A 216 -12.70 -8.66 -1.83
C ALA A 216 -11.30 -8.18 -2.27
N VAL A 217 -11.20 -7.43 -3.36
CA VAL A 217 -9.92 -6.90 -3.84
C VAL A 217 -9.32 -5.90 -2.87
N ILE A 218 -10.08 -4.92 -2.38
CA ILE A 218 -9.60 -3.88 -1.47
C ILE A 218 -9.11 -4.50 -0.15
N LEU A 219 -9.83 -5.49 0.36
CA LEU A 219 -9.55 -6.05 1.69
C LEU A 219 -8.58 -7.23 1.63
N LEU A 220 -8.85 -8.24 0.78
CA LEU A 220 -8.11 -9.49 0.78
C LEU A 220 -6.74 -9.38 0.13
N VAL A 221 -6.62 -8.67 -1.00
CA VAL A 221 -5.34 -8.62 -1.73
C VAL A 221 -4.23 -8.04 -0.85
N PRO A 222 -4.44 -6.93 -0.12
CA PRO A 222 -3.40 -6.41 0.75
C PRO A 222 -3.00 -7.34 1.90
N LEU A 223 -3.99 -8.01 2.51
CA LEU A 223 -3.76 -8.95 3.60
C LEU A 223 -2.99 -10.18 3.12
N ILE A 224 -3.39 -10.76 1.98
CA ILE A 224 -2.74 -11.92 1.37
C ILE A 224 -1.31 -11.57 0.93
N ALA A 225 -1.14 -10.46 0.21
CA ALA A 225 0.18 -10.02 -0.25
C ALA A 225 1.14 -9.78 0.92
N SER A 226 0.66 -9.11 1.98
CA SER A 226 1.45 -8.91 3.20
C SER A 226 1.77 -10.23 3.89
N GLY A 227 0.82 -11.16 3.97
CA GLY A 227 1.00 -12.49 4.54
C GLY A 227 2.06 -13.32 3.81
N VAL A 228 1.97 -13.38 2.48
CA VAL A 228 2.94 -14.08 1.62
C VAL A 228 4.32 -13.44 1.73
N ALA A 229 4.41 -12.10 1.71
CA ALA A 229 5.68 -11.39 1.82
C ALA A 229 6.39 -11.71 3.15
N LEU A 230 5.66 -11.69 4.27
CA LEU A 230 6.20 -12.01 5.60
C LEU A 230 6.66 -13.47 5.75
N LEU A 231 6.06 -14.40 4.99
CA LEU A 231 6.47 -15.81 4.98
C LEU A 231 7.73 -16.04 4.12
N ARG A 232 7.92 -15.24 3.05
CA ARG A 232 9.04 -15.39 2.11
C ARG A 232 10.36 -14.77 2.56
N ASP A 233 10.33 -13.79 3.47
CA ASP A 233 11.50 -13.01 3.95
C ASP A 233 12.60 -13.84 4.67
N GLN A 234 12.47 -15.16 4.73
CA GLN A 234 13.42 -16.05 5.42
C GLN A 234 14.59 -16.55 4.58
N GLY A 235 14.50 -16.52 3.25
CA GLY A 235 15.54 -17.10 2.39
C GLY A 235 16.78 -16.22 2.22
N SER A 236 16.67 -14.92 2.47
CA SER A 236 17.67 -13.92 2.06
C SER A 236 18.54 -13.39 3.19
N GLY A 237 18.09 -13.46 4.45
CA GLY A 237 18.79 -12.85 5.58
C GLY A 237 19.93 -13.67 6.19
N GLY A 238 20.05 -14.95 5.85
CA GLY A 238 21.11 -15.83 6.37
C GLY A 238 22.30 -16.03 5.43
N ALA A 239 22.14 -15.74 4.13
CA ALA A 239 23.20 -16.02 3.15
C ALA A 239 24.20 -14.86 2.97
N THR A 240 23.84 -13.64 3.37
CA THR A 240 24.69 -12.46 3.17
C THR A 240 25.54 -12.09 4.38
N SER A 241 25.27 -12.54 5.61
CA SER A 241 26.22 -12.30 6.71
C SER A 241 27.49 -13.15 6.57
N ASP A 242 27.36 -14.34 5.99
CA ASP A 242 28.45 -15.31 5.99
C ASP A 242 29.38 -15.10 4.79
N ALA A 243 28.86 -14.59 3.67
CA ALA A 243 29.66 -14.30 2.47
C ALA A 243 30.65 -13.13 2.63
N TRP A 244 30.39 -12.20 3.55
CA TRP A 244 31.32 -11.08 3.82
C TRP A 244 32.32 -11.40 4.94
N GLY A 245 32.06 -12.42 5.76
CA GLY A 245 32.98 -12.87 6.80
C GLY A 245 34.14 -13.72 6.28
N GLU A 246 33.98 -14.40 5.14
CA GLU A 246 35.02 -15.27 4.57
C GLU A 246 35.99 -14.56 3.61
N GLN A 247 35.66 -13.35 3.12
CA GLN A 247 36.53 -12.63 2.18
C GLN A 247 37.62 -11.77 2.84
N GLU A 248 37.57 -11.58 4.16
CA GLU A 248 38.61 -10.83 4.91
C GLU A 248 39.77 -11.71 5.41
N ALA A 249 39.76 -13.01 5.10
CA ALA A 249 40.82 -13.97 5.47
C ALA A 249 41.73 -14.35 4.30
N ALA A 250 41.97 -13.45 3.33
CA ALA A 250 43.04 -13.64 2.36
C ALA A 250 44.38 -13.30 3.03
N PRO A 251 45.33 -14.24 3.14
CA PRO A 251 46.58 -14.01 3.85
C PRO A 251 47.47 -13.02 3.08
N GLU A 252 47.80 -11.90 3.73
CA GLU A 252 49.01 -11.13 3.43
C GLU A 252 50.22 -12.03 3.63
N GLY A 253 50.71 -12.64 2.56
CA GLY A 253 51.85 -13.55 2.68
C GLY A 253 52.24 -14.26 1.40
N ALA A 254 52.67 -13.53 0.39
CA ALA A 254 53.57 -14.06 -0.64
C ALA A 254 54.58 -12.98 -1.01
N GLY A 255 55.81 -13.17 -0.54
CA GLY A 255 56.99 -12.39 -0.91
C GLY A 255 57.62 -12.85 -2.22
#